data_AF-A0A2C9K3W8-F1
#
_entry.id   AF-A0A2C9K3W8-F1
#
_cell.length_a   1.000
_cell.length_b   1.000
_cell.length_c   1.000
_cell.angle_alpha   90.00
_cell.angle_beta   90.00
_cell.angle_gamma   90.00
#
_symmetry.space_group_name_H-M   'P 1'
#
loop_
_entity.id
_entity.type
_entity.pdbx_description
1 polymer ?
#
loop_
_entity_poly.entity_id
_entity_poly.type
_entity_poly.pdbx_seq_one_letter_code
_entity_poly.pdbx_strand_id
1 'polypeptide(L)'
;MAGEQVKLWLTFNEAYVISFFGYGVGEHAPGVRDPGVGVYKAAHNIIRSHTRAYHLYTNHFKEKYGGSISIALDIEWKEPLTDSEEDYLAADRAIQFKLGWFGNAIFGGSGDYPEVMKHYVAEKSRRQGFSSSRLPEFTEEEKKLNNGKLYPFLLFIIAILHGPTAHYKLSVRSHRFLK
;
A
#
# COMPACT_ATOMS: atom_id res chain seq x y z
N MET A 1 3.89 29.80 4.51
CA MET A 1 3.17 28.62 3.94
C MET A 1 2.92 27.59 5.03
N ALA A 2 1.97 26.65 4.86
CA ALA A 2 1.57 25.71 5.91
C ALA A 2 2.72 24.91 6.58
N GLY A 3 3.85 24.68 5.91
CA GLY A 3 5.02 23.98 6.48
C GLY A 3 5.67 24.66 7.70
N GLU A 4 5.43 25.96 7.92
CA GLU A 4 5.90 26.65 9.13
C GLU A 4 5.24 26.10 10.40
N GLN A 5 3.96 25.74 10.32
CA GLN A 5 3.15 25.30 11.45
C GLN A 5 2.88 23.78 11.43
N VAL A 6 2.68 23.19 10.25
CA VAL A 6 2.34 21.77 10.09
C VAL A 6 3.59 20.92 9.96
N LYS A 7 3.79 20.02 10.94
CA LYS A 7 4.97 19.15 11.02
C LYS A 7 4.70 17.70 10.66
N LEU A 8 3.45 17.31 10.44
CA LEU A 8 3.08 15.95 10.03
C LEU A 8 2.21 16.03 8.78
N TRP A 9 2.62 15.31 7.75
CA TRP A 9 1.97 15.30 6.45
C TRP A 9 1.65 13.87 6.02
N LEU A 10 0.42 13.66 5.58
CA LEU A 10 0.00 12.44 4.89
C LEU A 10 -0.30 12.81 3.45
N THR A 11 0.36 12.13 2.52
CA THR A 11 0.18 12.34 1.07
C THR A 11 -1.15 11.80 0.57
N PHE A 12 -1.45 10.55 0.92
CA PHE A 12 -2.70 9.88 0.60
C PHE A 12 -3.30 9.27 1.87
N ASN A 13 -4.62 9.41 1.99
CA ASN A 13 -5.42 8.66 2.95
C ASN A 13 -5.86 7.34 2.30
N GLU A 14 -5.55 6.21 2.92
CA GLU A 14 -6.06 4.88 2.55
C GLU A 14 -5.86 4.54 1.06
N ALA A 15 -4.61 4.37 0.64
CA ALA A 15 -4.25 4.12 -0.76
C ALA A 15 -4.99 2.91 -1.39
N TYR A 16 -5.25 1.87 -0.60
CA TYR A 16 -6.06 0.73 -1.01
C TYR A 16 -7.48 1.16 -1.37
N VAL A 17 -8.11 1.99 -0.55
CA VAL A 17 -9.49 2.41 -0.74
C VAL A 17 -9.64 3.23 -2.02
N ILE A 18 -8.71 4.17 -2.26
CA ILE A 18 -8.67 4.95 -3.50
C ILE A 18 -8.57 4.02 -4.72
N SER A 19 -7.67 3.04 -4.66
CA SER A 19 -7.40 2.15 -5.79
C SER A 19 -8.56 1.17 -6.03
N PHE A 20 -8.99 0.47 -5.00
CA PHE A 20 -9.98 -0.61 -5.09
C PHE A 20 -11.40 -0.09 -5.22
N PHE A 21 -11.85 0.80 -4.33
CA PHE A 21 -13.22 1.32 -4.39
C PHE A 21 -13.40 2.40 -5.46
N GLY A 22 -12.36 3.17 -5.79
CA GLY A 22 -12.42 4.20 -6.84
C GLY A 22 -12.26 3.66 -8.27
N TYR A 23 -11.35 2.71 -8.48
CA TYR A 23 -10.97 2.21 -9.82
C TYR A 23 -11.18 0.71 -10.04
N GLY A 24 -11.53 -0.06 -9.00
CA GLY A 24 -11.82 -1.48 -9.10
C GLY A 24 -13.32 -1.78 -9.11
N VAL A 25 -14.00 -1.57 -7.99
CA VAL A 25 -15.44 -1.86 -7.83
C VAL A 25 -16.34 -0.64 -8.10
N GLY A 26 -15.76 0.57 -8.14
CA GLY A 26 -16.45 1.80 -8.51
C GLY A 26 -17.53 2.26 -7.52
N GLU A 27 -17.38 1.93 -6.24
CA GLU A 27 -18.29 2.39 -5.17
C GLU A 27 -17.94 3.80 -4.67
N HIS A 28 -16.68 4.20 -4.82
CA HIS A 28 -16.21 5.57 -4.55
C HIS A 28 -15.94 6.30 -5.85
N ALA A 29 -15.92 7.64 -5.81
CA ALA A 29 -15.47 8.45 -6.94
C ALA A 29 -14.05 8.01 -7.39
N PRO A 30 -13.75 7.97 -8.70
CA PRO A 30 -14.59 8.39 -9.83
C PRO A 30 -15.67 7.39 -10.29
N GLY A 31 -15.89 6.28 -9.58
CA GLY A 31 -16.91 5.28 -9.93
C GLY A 31 -16.48 4.33 -11.05
N VAL A 32 -15.17 4.18 -11.27
CA VAL A 32 -14.62 3.35 -12.34
C VAL A 32 -14.66 1.88 -11.91
N ARG A 33 -15.28 1.05 -12.75
CA ARG A 33 -15.41 -0.40 -12.56
C ARG A 33 -14.43 -1.17 -13.44
N ASP A 34 -13.17 -1.17 -13.04
CA ASP A 34 -12.11 -1.94 -13.71
C ASP A 34 -11.27 -2.72 -12.69
N PRO A 35 -11.82 -3.83 -12.14
CA PRO A 35 -11.15 -4.63 -11.13
C PRO A 35 -9.96 -5.42 -11.71
N GLY A 36 -9.80 -5.42 -13.03
CA GLY A 36 -8.80 -6.22 -13.71
C GLY A 36 -7.52 -5.46 -14.03
N VAL A 37 -7.60 -4.17 -14.34
CA VAL A 37 -6.45 -3.37 -14.82
C VAL A 37 -6.39 -2.02 -14.13
N GLY A 38 -7.50 -1.29 -14.08
CA GLY A 38 -7.60 0.05 -13.53
C GLY A 38 -7.16 0.13 -12.07
N VAL A 39 -7.58 -0.84 -11.26
CA VAL A 39 -7.16 -0.97 -9.86
C VAL A 39 -5.64 -1.05 -9.70
N TYR A 40 -4.94 -1.79 -10.57
CA TYR A 40 -3.49 -1.93 -10.52
C TYR A 40 -2.76 -0.68 -10.97
N LYS A 41 -3.26 -0.02 -12.02
CA LYS A 41 -2.71 1.24 -12.52
C LYS A 41 -2.87 2.38 -11.51
N ALA A 42 -4.02 2.46 -10.83
CA ALA A 42 -4.27 3.44 -9.80
C ALA A 42 -3.28 3.29 -8.63
N ALA A 43 -3.17 2.07 -8.08
CA ALA A 43 -2.24 1.78 -6.99
C ALA A 43 -0.78 2.08 -7.36
N HIS A 44 -0.36 1.67 -8.56
CA HIS A 44 0.99 1.93 -9.06
C HIS A 44 1.31 3.42 -9.13
N ASN A 45 0.37 4.24 -9.64
CA ASN A 45 0.57 5.68 -9.70
C ASN A 45 0.53 6.35 -8.32
N ILE A 46 -0.28 5.86 -7.38
CA ILE A 46 -0.28 6.37 -6.00
C ILE A 46 1.08 6.17 -5.34
N ILE A 47 1.67 4.97 -5.47
CA ILE A 47 3.00 4.68 -4.91
C ILE A 47 4.04 5.62 -5.50
N ARG A 48 4.07 5.77 -6.83
CA ARG A 48 5.03 6.66 -7.52
C ARG A 48 4.85 8.13 -7.15
N SER A 49 3.60 8.58 -6.98
CA SER A 49 3.31 9.96 -6.56
C SER A 49 3.73 10.19 -5.11
N HIS A 50 3.44 9.24 -4.22
CA HIS A 50 3.86 9.29 -2.83
C HIS A 50 5.38 9.41 -2.72
N THR A 51 6.12 8.53 -3.40
CA THR A 51 7.59 8.47 -3.26
C THR A 51 8.23 9.73 -3.83
N ARG A 52 7.74 10.26 -4.95
CA ARG A 52 8.19 11.56 -5.47
C ARG A 52 7.90 12.72 -4.52
N ALA A 53 6.71 12.77 -3.92
CA ALA A 53 6.36 13.80 -2.95
C ALA A 53 7.23 13.71 -1.68
N TYR A 54 7.52 12.49 -1.22
CA TYR A 54 8.43 12.23 -0.12
C TYR A 54 9.83 12.79 -0.39
N HIS A 55 10.41 12.47 -1.55
CA HIS A 55 11.74 12.94 -1.94
C HIS A 55 11.78 14.45 -2.15
N LEU A 56 10.75 15.03 -2.75
CA LEU A 56 10.62 16.49 -2.88
C LEU A 56 10.64 17.16 -1.50
N TYR A 57 9.86 16.65 -0.54
CA TYR A 57 9.84 17.18 0.82
C TYR A 57 11.20 17.02 1.51
N THR A 58 11.78 15.83 1.44
CA THR A 58 13.05 15.51 2.08
C THR A 58 14.19 16.38 1.55
N ASN A 59 14.25 16.58 0.23
CA ASN A 59 15.36 17.29 -0.40
C ASN A 59 15.26 18.81 -0.31
N HIS A 60 14.05 19.38 -0.23
CA HIS A 60 13.86 20.83 -0.34
C HIS A 60 13.24 21.50 0.89
N PHE A 61 12.58 20.73 1.76
CA PHE A 61 11.70 21.29 2.79
C PHE A 61 11.98 20.75 4.20
N LYS A 62 12.59 19.56 4.32
CA LYS A 62 12.89 18.93 5.61
C LYS A 62 13.81 19.77 6.47
N GLU A 63 14.89 20.31 5.91
CA GLU A 63 15.84 21.16 6.66
C GLU A 63 15.16 22.45 7.13
N LYS A 64 14.37 23.08 6.26
CA LYS A 64 13.68 24.34 6.57
C LYS A 64 12.56 24.20 7.60
N TYR A 65 11.76 23.13 7.51
CA TYR A 65 10.52 23.03 8.26
C TYR A 65 10.54 21.95 9.35
N GLY A 66 11.47 20.99 9.31
CA GLY A 66 11.65 19.95 10.32
C GLY A 66 10.51 18.94 10.44
N GLY A 67 9.50 18.97 9.57
CA GLY A 67 8.36 18.06 9.62
C GLY A 67 8.64 16.68 9.02
N SER A 68 7.66 15.79 9.04
CA SER A 68 7.71 14.44 8.50
C SER A 68 6.54 14.21 7.55
N ILE A 69 6.76 13.36 6.55
CA ILE A 69 5.79 13.05 5.51
C ILE A 69 5.68 11.53 5.36
N SER A 70 4.45 11.05 5.22
CA SER A 70 4.15 9.62 5.07
C SER A 70 2.86 9.41 4.25
N ILE A 71 2.36 8.18 4.29
CA ILE A 71 1.11 7.72 3.69
C ILE A 71 0.31 6.93 4.74
N ALA A 72 -1.01 7.07 4.73
CA ALA A 72 -1.87 6.24 5.55
C ALA A 72 -2.31 4.99 4.76
N LEU A 73 -2.13 3.82 5.38
CA LEU A 73 -2.55 2.54 4.81
C LEU A 73 -3.71 1.97 5.62
N ASP A 74 -4.71 1.47 4.92
CA ASP A 74 -5.84 0.73 5.50
C ASP A 74 -5.51 -0.76 5.55
N ILE A 75 -5.81 -1.40 6.69
CA ILE A 75 -5.72 -2.85 6.85
C ILE A 75 -6.97 -3.39 7.53
N GLU A 76 -7.44 -4.51 6.98
CA GLU A 76 -8.26 -5.45 7.73
C GLU A 76 -7.39 -6.64 8.06
N TRP A 77 -7.22 -6.92 9.36
CA TRP A 77 -6.49 -8.12 9.79
C TRP A 77 -7.23 -9.37 9.31
N LYS A 78 -6.48 -10.36 8.82
CA LYS A 78 -7.02 -11.63 8.33
C LYS A 78 -6.42 -12.75 9.14
N GLU A 79 -7.29 -13.52 9.78
CA GLU A 79 -6.93 -14.74 10.50
C GLU A 79 -7.29 -15.96 9.64
N PRO A 80 -6.50 -17.03 9.73
CA PRO A 80 -6.84 -18.29 9.07
C PRO A 80 -8.13 -18.87 9.68
N LEU A 81 -8.94 -19.53 8.86
CA LEU A 81 -10.19 -20.16 9.32
C LEU A 81 -9.93 -21.41 10.17
N THR A 82 -8.89 -22.17 9.81
CA THR A 82 -8.43 -23.37 10.50
C THR A 82 -6.91 -23.36 10.65
N ASP A 83 -6.36 -24.31 11.42
CA ASP A 83 -4.91 -24.49 11.55
C ASP A 83 -4.25 -25.15 10.32
N SER A 84 -4.95 -25.22 9.18
CA SER A 84 -4.39 -25.77 7.94
C SER A 84 -3.41 -24.79 7.29
N GLU A 85 -2.35 -25.33 6.68
CA GLU A 85 -1.38 -24.53 5.93
C GLU A 85 -2.06 -23.71 4.80
N GLU A 86 -3.09 -24.27 4.17
CA GLU A 86 -3.86 -23.59 3.12
C GLU A 86 -4.51 -22.30 3.63
N ASP A 87 -5.15 -22.36 4.80
CA ASP A 87 -5.81 -21.20 5.41
C ASP A 87 -4.80 -20.16 5.91
N TYR A 88 -3.65 -20.58 6.45
CA TYR A 88 -2.55 -19.67 6.79
C TYR A 88 -2.04 -18.92 5.56
N LEU A 89 -1.77 -19.63 4.47
CA LEU A 89 -1.33 -19.03 3.21
C LEU A 89 -2.42 -18.13 2.60
N ALA A 90 -3.70 -18.47 2.76
CA ALA A 90 -4.80 -17.63 2.31
C ALA A 90 -4.91 -16.33 3.10
N ALA A 91 -4.79 -16.38 4.42
CA ALA A 91 -4.79 -15.21 5.29
C ALA A 91 -3.60 -14.28 4.99
N ASP A 92 -2.37 -14.82 4.88
CA ASP A 92 -1.20 -14.02 4.51
C ASP A 92 -1.37 -13.37 3.14
N ARG A 93 -1.80 -14.13 2.12
CA ARG A 93 -2.07 -13.55 0.78
C ARG A 93 -3.06 -12.40 0.85
N ALA A 94 -4.13 -12.52 1.62
CA ALA A 94 -5.11 -11.45 1.76
C ALA A 94 -4.51 -10.19 2.39
N ILE A 95 -3.62 -10.33 3.37
CA ILE A 95 -2.85 -9.22 3.96
C ILE A 95 -1.88 -8.62 2.94
N GLN A 96 -1.15 -9.46 2.17
CA GLN A 96 -0.21 -8.99 1.15
C GLN A 96 -0.91 -8.22 0.03
N PHE A 97 -2.10 -8.64 -0.40
CA PHE A 97 -2.90 -7.95 -1.42
C PHE A 97 -3.58 -6.66 -0.93
N LYS A 98 -3.53 -6.36 0.37
CA LYS A 98 -4.06 -5.12 0.95
C LYS A 98 -2.96 -4.22 1.50
N LEU A 99 -2.31 -4.65 2.59
CA LEU A 99 -1.21 -3.90 3.22
C LEU A 99 0.10 -4.05 2.43
N GLY A 100 0.49 -5.30 2.11
CA GLY A 100 1.78 -5.58 1.46
C GLY A 100 1.93 -4.88 0.11
N TRP A 101 0.82 -4.70 -0.61
CA TRP A 101 0.78 -4.08 -1.93
C TRP A 101 1.42 -2.68 -1.95
N PHE A 102 1.07 -1.83 -0.99
CA PHE A 102 1.67 -0.50 -0.83
C PHE A 102 2.86 -0.54 0.13
N GLY A 103 2.74 -1.31 1.20
CA GLY A 103 3.70 -1.36 2.29
C GLY A 103 5.06 -1.88 1.86
N ASN A 104 5.13 -2.98 1.07
CA ASN A 104 6.40 -3.52 0.61
C ASN A 104 7.07 -2.60 -0.41
N ALA A 105 6.30 -1.95 -1.27
CA ALA A 105 6.87 -1.01 -2.22
C ALA A 105 7.46 0.22 -1.50
N ILE A 106 6.76 0.79 -0.51
CA ILE A 106 7.15 2.07 0.11
C ILE A 106 8.09 1.89 1.30
N PHE A 107 7.81 0.91 2.17
CA PHE A 107 8.54 0.69 3.42
C PHE A 107 9.40 -0.58 3.37
N GLY A 108 9.15 -1.46 2.40
CA GLY A 108 9.98 -2.64 2.19
C GLY A 108 11.36 -2.29 1.65
N GLY A 109 12.32 -3.20 1.87
CA GLY A 109 13.71 -2.99 1.47
C GLY A 109 13.96 -3.09 -0.04
N SER A 110 13.04 -3.71 -0.79
CA SER A 110 13.18 -3.91 -2.25
C SER A 110 12.63 -2.76 -3.10
N GLY A 111 11.72 -1.95 -2.56
CA GLY A 111 11.03 -0.91 -3.34
C GLY A 111 9.98 -1.46 -4.33
N ASP A 112 9.65 -2.74 -4.23
CA ASP A 112 8.83 -3.48 -5.20
C ASP A 112 7.60 -4.15 -4.55
N TYR A 113 6.69 -4.67 -5.37
CA TYR A 113 5.52 -5.42 -4.93
C TYR A 113 5.89 -6.76 -4.24
N PRO A 114 5.02 -7.28 -3.34
CA PRO A 114 5.21 -8.61 -2.78
C PRO A 114 5.32 -9.67 -3.89
N GLU A 115 6.27 -10.60 -3.77
CA GLU A 115 6.45 -11.67 -4.77
C GLU A 115 5.18 -12.49 -4.97
N VAL A 116 4.49 -12.83 -3.87
CA VAL A 116 3.23 -13.58 -3.94
C VAL A 116 2.18 -12.83 -4.78
N MET A 117 2.13 -11.50 -4.71
CA MET A 117 1.22 -10.71 -5.51
C MET A 117 1.60 -10.74 -7.00
N LYS A 118 2.88 -10.54 -7.31
CA LYS A 118 3.39 -10.60 -8.70
C LYS A 118 3.07 -11.95 -9.34
N HIS A 119 3.37 -13.05 -8.65
CA HIS A 119 3.08 -14.41 -9.13
C HIS A 119 1.58 -14.65 -9.34
N TYR A 120 0.74 -14.33 -8.37
CA TYR A 120 -0.70 -14.58 -8.47
C TYR A 120 -1.37 -13.74 -9.57
N VAL A 121 -1.00 -12.46 -9.71
CA VAL A 121 -1.57 -11.62 -10.76
C VAL A 121 -1.08 -12.07 -12.14
N ALA A 122 0.19 -12.44 -12.29
CA ALA A 122 0.72 -12.96 -13.55
C ALA A 122 0.02 -14.27 -13.97
N GLU A 123 -0.14 -15.22 -13.04
CA GLU A 123 -0.85 -16.48 -13.27
C GLU A 123 -2.32 -16.22 -13.68
N LYS A 124 -3.05 -15.38 -12.94
CA LYS A 124 -4.43 -15.03 -13.29
C LYS A 124 -4.53 -14.33 -14.63
N SER A 125 -3.60 -13.43 -14.95
CA SER A 125 -3.57 -12.72 -16.22
C SER A 125 -3.38 -13.70 -17.39
N ARG A 126 -2.47 -14.67 -17.25
CA ARG A 126 -2.27 -15.75 -18.25
C ARG A 126 -3.53 -16.58 -18.45
N ARG A 127 -4.18 -17.02 -17.36
CA ARG A 127 -5.43 -17.81 -17.43
C ARG A 127 -6.58 -17.05 -18.08
N GLN A 128 -6.57 -15.72 -18.00
CA GLN A 128 -7.57 -14.85 -18.60
C GLN A 128 -7.20 -14.39 -20.02
N GLY A 129 -6.13 -14.94 -20.60
CA GLY A 129 -5.74 -14.66 -21.98
C GLY A 129 -4.96 -13.36 -22.20
N PHE A 130 -4.47 -12.72 -21.13
CA PHE A 130 -3.61 -11.54 -21.28
C PHE A 130 -2.21 -11.98 -21.72
N SER A 131 -1.61 -11.21 -22.64
CA SER A 131 -0.24 -11.43 -23.12
C SER A 131 0.84 -11.11 -22.07
N SER A 132 0.48 -10.37 -21.02
CA SER A 132 1.37 -9.97 -19.94
C SER A 132 0.61 -9.83 -18.62
N SER A 133 1.35 -9.69 -17.52
CA SER A 133 0.75 -9.37 -16.22
C SER A 133 0.00 -8.04 -16.27
N ARG A 134 -1.17 -8.00 -15.63
CA ARG A 134 -1.94 -6.75 -15.46
C ARG A 134 -1.41 -5.86 -14.34
N LEU A 135 -0.57 -6.41 -13.45
CA LEU A 135 0.17 -5.65 -12.45
C LEU A 135 1.34 -4.95 -13.16
N PRO A 136 1.40 -3.60 -13.16
CA PRO A 136 2.55 -2.90 -13.71
C PRO A 136 3.84 -3.27 -12.97
N GLU A 137 4.98 -3.10 -13.63
CA GLU A 137 6.29 -3.33 -13.02
C GLU A 137 6.96 -1.99 -12.72
N PHE A 138 7.61 -1.89 -11.56
CA PHE A 138 8.48 -0.75 -11.28
C PHE A 138 9.80 -0.91 -12.04
N THR A 139 10.31 0.16 -12.61
CA THR A 139 11.69 0.16 -13.14
C THR A 139 12.70 0.09 -12.00
N GLU A 140 13.96 -0.21 -12.31
CA GLU A 140 15.02 -0.24 -11.29
C GLU A 140 15.23 1.14 -10.63
N GLU A 141 15.04 2.22 -11.37
CA GLU A 141 15.05 3.59 -10.85
C GLU A 141 13.89 3.83 -9.88
N GLU A 142 12.70 3.34 -10.22
CA GLU A 142 11.52 3.47 -9.37
C GLU A 142 11.65 2.62 -8.10
N LYS A 143 12.15 1.39 -8.19
CA LYS A 143 12.44 0.57 -7.00
C LYS A 143 13.44 1.25 -6.08
N LYS A 144 14.50 1.84 -6.62
CA LYS A 144 15.48 2.64 -5.83
C LYS A 144 14.82 3.85 -5.18
N LEU A 145 13.96 4.56 -5.90
CA LEU A 145 13.22 5.71 -5.38
C LEU A 145 12.23 5.31 -4.28
N ASN A 146 11.61 4.14 -4.44
CA ASN A 146 10.63 3.60 -3.49
C ASN A 146 11.28 3.07 -2.21
N ASN A 147 12.56 2.70 -2.24
CA ASN A 147 13.26 1.97 -1.17
C ASN A 147 13.08 2.59 0.24
N GLY A 148 12.43 1.82 1.11
CA GLY A 148 11.96 2.20 2.44
C GLY A 148 13.03 2.61 3.45
N LYS A 149 14.31 2.35 3.19
CA LYS A 149 15.42 2.72 4.09
C LYS A 149 15.50 4.23 4.38
N LEU A 150 14.90 5.05 3.52
CA LEU A 150 14.92 6.50 3.65
C LEU A 150 13.74 7.07 4.44
N TYR A 151 12.71 6.28 4.76
CA TYR A 151 11.52 6.76 5.47
C TYR A 151 11.72 6.64 6.98
N PRO A 152 11.65 7.72 7.78
CA PRO A 152 11.48 7.57 9.21
C PRO A 152 10.12 6.86 9.41
N PHE A 153 10.13 5.70 10.08
CA PHE A 153 8.95 4.84 10.30
C PHE A 153 7.79 5.61 10.94
N LEU A 154 6.99 6.27 10.13
CA LEU A 154 5.71 6.84 10.49
C LEU A 154 4.64 6.18 9.62
N LEU A 155 4.54 4.86 9.73
CA LEU A 155 3.45 4.12 9.11
C LEU A 155 2.20 4.38 9.95
N PHE A 156 1.23 5.08 9.36
CA PHE A 156 -0.09 5.23 9.98
C PHE A 156 -0.98 4.11 9.44
N ILE A 157 -1.24 3.12 10.29
CA ILE A 157 -2.13 2.00 9.99
C ILE A 157 -3.51 2.33 10.55
N ILE A 158 -4.52 2.40 9.69
CA ILE A 158 -5.91 2.34 10.10
C ILE A 158 -6.29 0.86 10.09
N ALA A 159 -6.38 0.25 11.27
CA ALA A 159 -6.77 -1.14 11.42
C ALA A 159 -8.26 -1.21 11.77
N ILE A 160 -9.06 -1.83 10.91
CA ILE A 160 -10.46 -2.14 11.21
C ILE A 160 -10.56 -3.64 11.53
N LEU A 161 -10.78 -3.96 12.80
CA LEU A 161 -11.00 -5.33 13.27
C LEU A 161 -12.49 -5.66 13.09
N HIS A 162 -12.80 -6.64 12.23
CA HIS A 162 -14.13 -7.21 12.13
C HIS A 162 -14.11 -8.61 12.77
N GLY A 163 -14.68 -8.74 13.97
CA GLY A 163 -14.83 -10.01 14.68
C GLY A 163 -15.95 -9.93 15.73
N PRO A 164 -16.53 -11.06 16.18
CA PRO A 164 -17.68 -11.07 17.11
C PRO A 164 -17.41 -10.44 18.48
N THR A 165 -16.17 -10.05 18.77
CA THR A 165 -15.73 -9.36 20.00
C THR A 165 -15.16 -7.96 19.75
N ALA A 166 -15.30 -7.40 18.55
CA ALA A 166 -14.63 -6.16 18.17
C ALA A 166 -15.36 -4.90 18.67
N HIS A 167 -14.82 -4.30 19.74
CA HIS A 167 -14.98 -2.87 19.99
C HIS A 167 -14.13 -2.08 18.98
N TYR A 168 -14.70 -1.03 18.38
CA TYR A 168 -13.96 -0.06 17.56
C TYR A 168 -12.80 0.54 18.36
N LYS A 169 -11.58 0.04 18.17
CA LYS A 169 -10.36 0.61 18.73
C LYS A 169 -9.43 1.01 17.58
N LEU A 170 -9.32 2.32 17.35
CA LEU A 170 -8.15 2.91 16.70
C LEU A 170 -6.92 2.49 17.52
N SER A 171 -6.09 1.60 16.98
CA SER A 171 -4.84 1.19 17.60
C SER A 171 -3.67 1.67 16.73
N VAL A 172 -3.05 2.78 17.13
CA VAL A 172 -1.74 3.17 16.60
C VAL A 172 -0.71 2.25 17.23
N ARG A 173 -0.35 1.17 16.54
CA ARG A 173 0.68 0.23 16.98
C ARG A 173 1.89 0.35 16.07
N SER A 174 3.02 0.79 16.60
CA SER A 174 4.32 0.57 15.95
C SER A 174 4.66 -0.91 16.12
N HIS A 175 4.64 -1.66 15.03
CA HIS A 175 5.11 -3.06 15.01
C HIS A 175 6.14 -3.18 13.90
N ARG A 176 7.28 -3.81 14.20
CA ARG A 176 8.28 -4.18 13.20
C ARG A 176 7.71 -5.33 12.38
N PHE A 177 7.05 -5.02 11.27
CA PHE A 177 6.38 -6.02 10.43
C PHE A 177 7.24 -6.59 9.30
N LEU A 178 8.49 -6.18 9.15
CA LEU A 178 9.37 -6.72 8.10
C LEU A 178 10.78 -6.93 8.67
N LYS A 179 11.15 -8.20 8.85
CA LYS A 179 12.54 -8.65 8.91
C LYS A 179 12.91 -9.21 7.54
#